data_AF-A0A1F8L4G9-F1
#
_entry.id   AF-A0A1F8L4G9-F1
#
_cell.length_a   1.000
_cell.length_b   1.000
_cell.length_c   1.000
_cell.angle_alpha   90.00
_cell.angle_beta   90.00
_cell.angle_gamma   90.00
#
_symmetry.space_group_name_H-M   'P 1'
#
loop_
_entity.id
_entity.type
_entity.pdbx_description
1 polymer ?
#
loop_
_entity_poly.entity_id
_entity_poly.type
_entity_poly.pdbx_seq_one_letter_code
_entity_poly.pdbx_strand_id
1 'polypeptide(L)' 'MLLERGVRLVGNDCLSVERFGSIMAGAPVHRLLLGKGIVILEGLRLGGVAPGRYQLVTLPLRLVGAEASPARALLYPRSR' A
#
# COMPACT_ATOMS: atom_id res chain seq x y z
N MET A 1 -8.78 6.67 -13.73
CA MET A 1 -8.69 6.21 -12.31
C MET A 1 -7.33 5.55 -12.06
N LEU A 2 -6.79 5.43 -10.82
CA LEU A 2 -5.39 4.99 -10.55
C LEU A 2 -4.91 3.76 -11.36
N LEU A 3 -5.82 2.82 -11.62
CA LEU A 3 -5.59 1.60 -12.39
C LEU A 3 -5.12 1.82 -13.83
N GLU A 4 -5.43 2.97 -14.43
CA GLU A 4 -5.10 3.31 -15.82
C GLU A 4 -3.74 4.03 -15.93
N ARG A 5 -3.13 4.39 -14.79
CA ARG A 5 -1.92 5.22 -14.74
C ARG A 5 -0.63 4.42 -14.48
N GLY A 6 -0.67 3.11 -14.65
CA GLY A 6 0.51 2.24 -14.47
C GLY A 6 1.02 2.16 -13.02
N VAL A 7 0.17 2.46 -12.03
CA VAL A 7 0.51 2.36 -10.60
C VAL A 7 0.76 0.89 -10.23
N ARG A 8 1.84 0.64 -9.49
CA ARG A 8 2.24 -0.72 -9.06
C ARG A 8 2.05 -0.96 -7.56
N LEU A 9 1.88 0.11 -6.78
CA LEU A 9 1.67 0.06 -5.34
C LEU A 9 0.79 1.23 -4.91
N VAL A 10 -0.14 0.97 -3.99
CA VAL A 10 -0.95 1.98 -3.30
C VAL A 10 -0.66 1.88 -1.80
N GLY A 11 -0.33 3.01 -1.18
CA GLY A 11 -0.10 3.12 0.25
C GLY A 11 -1.14 4.00 0.93
N ASN A 12 -1.57 3.66 2.15
CA ASN A 12 -2.43 4.49 2.99
C ASN A 12 -1.98 4.47 4.46
N ASP A 13 -2.41 5.49 5.21
CA ASP A 13 -2.16 5.66 6.64
C ASP A 13 -3.29 5.17 7.55
N CYS A 14 -4.25 4.45 6.96
CA CYS A 14 -5.29 3.72 7.68
C CYS A 14 -4.85 2.27 7.92
N LEU A 15 -5.59 1.55 8.76
CA LEU A 15 -5.39 0.11 8.97
C LEU A 15 -5.93 -0.74 7.81
N SER A 16 -6.63 -0.14 6.85
CA SER A 16 -7.10 -0.83 5.65
C SER A 16 -7.33 0.16 4.49
N VAL A 17 -7.18 -0.33 3.27
CA VAL A 17 -7.51 0.38 2.02
C VAL A 17 -9.02 0.46 1.77
N GLU A 18 -9.82 -0.26 2.54
CA GLU A 18 -11.29 -0.24 2.47
C GLU A 18 -11.97 -0.12 3.83
N ARG A 19 -13.29 0.10 3.80
CA ARG A 19 -14.07 0.35 5.01
C ARG A 19 -14.14 -0.90 5.86
N PHE A 20 -14.14 -0.71 7.19
CA PHE A 20 -14.43 -1.78 8.13
C PHE A 20 -15.77 -2.48 7.78
N GLY A 21 -15.75 -3.81 7.77
CA GLY A 21 -16.90 -4.65 7.40
C GLY A 21 -17.01 -5.00 5.91
N SER A 22 -16.29 -4.30 5.01
CA SER A 22 -16.31 -4.61 3.57
C SER A 22 -15.73 -5.99 3.22
N ILE A 23 -14.96 -6.60 4.13
CA ILE A 23 -14.50 -7.99 4.02
C ILE A 23 -15.66 -8.99 3.92
N MET A 24 -16.79 -8.71 4.57
CA MET A 24 -18.00 -9.55 4.49
C MET A 24 -18.68 -9.48 3.12
N ALA A 25 -18.44 -8.37 2.39
CA ALA A 25 -18.82 -8.21 0.99
C ALA A 25 -17.71 -8.70 0.03
N GLY A 26 -16.71 -9.43 0.54
CA GLY A 26 -15.65 -10.04 -0.27
C GLY A 26 -14.47 -9.11 -0.58
N ALA A 27 -14.24 -8.07 0.21
CA ALA A 27 -13.08 -7.17 0.10
C ALA A 27 -12.86 -6.63 -1.33
N PRO A 28 -13.85 -5.92 -1.91
CA PRO A 28 -13.85 -5.57 -3.33
C PRO A 28 -12.66 -4.71 -3.75
N VAL A 29 -12.16 -3.83 -2.86
CA VAL A 29 -11.01 -2.98 -3.18
C VAL A 29 -9.72 -3.80 -3.17
N HIS A 30 -9.53 -4.67 -2.17
CA HIS A 30 -8.39 -5.59 -2.16
C HIS A 30 -8.36 -6.46 -3.41
N ARG A 31 -9.48 -7.10 -3.76
CA ARG A 31 -9.56 -7.98 -4.93
C ARG A 31 -9.28 -7.24 -6.23
N LEU A 32 -9.80 -6.03 -6.39
CA LEU A 32 -9.55 -5.21 -7.57
C LEU A 32 -8.07 -4.82 -7.73
N LEU A 33 -7.44 -4.38 -6.63
CA LEU A 33 -6.02 -3.96 -6.64
C LEU A 33 -5.09 -5.16 -6.81
N LEU A 34 -5.22 -6.18 -5.96
CA LEU A 34 -4.38 -7.37 -5.97
C LEU A 34 -4.59 -8.20 -7.25
N GLY A 35 -5.83 -8.28 -7.76
CA GLY A 35 -6.14 -8.94 -9.03
C GLY A 35 -5.48 -8.27 -10.24
N LYS A 36 -5.06 -7.01 -10.13
CA LYS A 36 -4.25 -6.30 -11.13
C LYS A 36 -2.76 -6.27 -10.80
N GLY A 37 -2.32 -7.01 -9.78
CA GLY A 37 -0.91 -7.04 -9.34
C GLY A 37 -0.44 -5.74 -8.69
N ILE A 38 -1.36 -4.92 -8.18
CA ILE A 38 -1.04 -3.69 -7.45
C ILE A 38 -0.85 -4.04 -5.98
N VAL A 39 0.33 -3.76 -5.44
CA VAL A 39 0.66 -4.03 -4.03
C VAL A 39 -0.08 -3.04 -3.13
N ILE A 40 -0.60 -3.53 -2.00
CA ILE A 40 -1.25 -2.72 -0.97
C ILE A 40 -0.26 -2.55 0.20
N LEU A 41 -0.07 -1.31 0.64
CA LEU A 41 0.75 -0.96 1.81
C LEU A 41 -0.11 -0.16 2.82
N GLU A 42 -0.47 -0.79 3.92
CA GLU A 42 -1.36 -0.23 4.95
C GLU A 42 -0.59 0.18 6.20
N GLY A 43 -1.22 1.03 7.02
CA GLY A 43 -0.69 1.43 8.33
C GLY A 43 0.51 2.36 8.27
N LEU A 44 0.67 3.13 7.18
CA LEU A 44 1.73 4.11 7.07
C LEU A 44 1.57 5.22 8.12
N ARG A 45 2.69 5.78 8.57
CA ARG A 45 2.70 6.94 9.49
C ARG A 45 3.16 8.17 8.71
N LEU A 46 2.21 8.92 8.18
CA LEU A 46 2.47 10.07 7.29
C LEU A 46 2.28 11.45 7.95
N GLY A 47 1.87 11.50 9.22
CA GLY A 47 1.46 12.73 9.93
C GLY A 47 2.51 13.86 10.11
N GLY A 48 3.70 13.73 9.53
CA GLY A 48 4.72 14.78 9.47
C GLY A 48 5.45 14.82 8.13
N VAL A 49 4.92 14.15 7.11
CA VAL A 49 5.53 14.04 5.78
C VAL A 49 4.87 15.03 4.85
N ALA A 50 5.65 15.98 4.32
CA ALA A 50 5.14 16.95 3.36
C ALA A 50 4.74 16.25 2.04
N PRO A 51 3.61 16.66 1.40
CA PRO A 51 3.24 16.13 0.09
C PRO A 51 4.33 16.35 -0.95
N GLY A 52 4.61 15.34 -1.77
CA GLY A 52 5.67 15.45 -2.77
C GLY A 52 6.09 14.11 -3.37
N ARG A 53 7.19 14.15 -4.13
CA ARG A 53 7.80 12.96 -4.73
C ARG A 53 8.91 12.46 -3.83
N TYR A 54 8.81 11.18 -3.48
CA TYR A 54 9.81 10.46 -2.70
C TYR A 54 10.20 9.18 -3.42
N GLN A 55 11.37 8.66 -3.07
CA GLN A 55 11.67 7.27 -3.29
C GLN A 55 11.19 6.47 -2.08
N LEU A 56 10.25 5.57 -2.32
CA LEU A 56 9.76 4.63 -1.31
C LEU A 56 10.66 3.39 -1.30
N VAL A 57 11.16 3.02 -0.12
CA VAL A 57 11.77 1.72 0.14
C VAL A 57 10.88 1.01 1.15
N THR A 58 10.33 -0.14 0.76
CA THR A 58 9.53 -0.99 1.64
C THR A 58 9.94 -2.44 1.40
N LEU A 59 10.52 -3.06 2.43
CA LEU A 59 11.07 -4.41 2.36
C LEU A 59 10.27 -5.30 3.32
N PRO A 60 9.32 -6.10 2.80
CA PRO A 60 8.63 -7.09 3.62
C PRO A 60 9.62 -8.17 4.06
N LEU A 61 9.37 -8.76 5.23
CA LEU A 61 10.02 -9.98 5.65
C LEU A 61 9.72 -11.11 4.65
N ARG A 62 10.70 -12.00 4.48
CA ARG A 62 10.54 -13.18 3.63
C ARG A 62 9.78 -14.28 4.38
N LEU A 63 8.46 -14.14 4.49
CA LEU A 63 7.58 -15.09 5.14
C LEU A 63 6.97 -16.05 4.11
N VAL A 64 7.25 -17.35 4.23
CA VAL A 64 6.70 -18.36 3.33
C VAL A 64 5.29 -18.73 3.79
N GLY A 65 4.33 -18.73 2.87
CA GLY A 65 2.93 -19.12 3.14
C GLY A 65 2.09 -18.04 3.84
N ALA A 66 2.63 -16.84 4.06
CA ALA A 66 1.89 -15.73 4.66
C ALA A 66 1.12 -14.91 3.61
N GLU A 67 -0.05 -14.41 4.00
CA GLU A 67 -0.89 -13.54 3.15
C GLU A 67 -0.38 -12.10 3.11
N ALA A 68 0.36 -11.69 4.15
CA ALA A 68 0.94 -10.37 4.29
C ALA A 68 2.24 -10.46 5.10
N SER A 69 3.02 -9.37 5.08
CA SER A 69 4.20 -9.23 5.92
C SER A 69 4.28 -7.82 6.48
N PRO A 70 4.71 -7.65 7.74
CA PRO A 70 5.13 -6.34 8.21
C PRO A 70 6.33 -5.86 7.37
N ALA A 71 6.46 -4.55 7.22
CA ALA A 71 7.54 -3.92 6.50
C ALA A 71 7.96 -2.61 7.17
N ARG A 72 9.25 -2.28 7.09
CA ARG A 72 9.74 -0.93 7.38
C ARG A 72 9.63 -0.10 6.11
N ALA A 73 8.68 0.83 6.08
CA ALA A 73 8.56 1.81 5.00
C ALA A 73 9.44 3.03 5.28
N LEU A 74 10.29 3.39 4.33
CA LEU A 74 11.18 4.55 4.36
C LEU A 74 10.89 5.43 3.14
N LEU A 75 10.88 6.74 3.35
CA LEU A 75 10.77 7.73 2.29
C LEU A 75 12.07 8.54 2.22
N TYR A 76 12.72 8.52 1.06
CA TYR A 76 13.86 9.37 0.76
C TYR A 76 13.41 10.51 -0.15
N PRO A 77 13.77 11.78 0.15
CA PRO A 77 13.51 12.87 -0.77
C PRO A 77 14.15 12.56 -2.12
N ARG A 78 13.41 12.73 -3.21
CA ARG A 78 14.04 12.74 -4.53
C ARG A 78 14.61 14.13 -4.78
N SER A 79 15.93 14.22 -4.87
CA SER A 79 16.57 15.34 -5.58
C SER A 79 15.99 15.39 -7.00
N ARG A 80 15.60 16.58 -7.45
CA ARG A 80 15.19 16.77 -8.84
C ARG A 80 16.36 16.47 -9.78
#